data_AF-A0A091QF67-F1
#
_entry.id   AF-A0A091QF67-F1
#
_cell.length_a   1.000
_cell.length_b   1.000
_cell.length_c   1.000
_cell.angle_alpha   90.00
_cell.angle_beta   90.00
_cell.angle_gamma   90.00
#
_symmetry.space_group_name_H-M   'P 1'
#
loop_
_entity.id
_entity.type
_entity.pdbx_description
1 polymer ?
#
loop_
_entity_poly.entity_id
_entity_poly.type
_entity_poly.pdbx_seq_one_letter_code
_entity_poly.pdbx_strand_id
1 'polypeptide(L)'
;MSSRNRELVIDFVSYKLSQKGYSWSQLEEEDENRTDFAAEEAEMDGVLNGSPSWQPPARHGLTSQRHITLGTAYQSFEQVVNELFRDGVNWGRIVAFFSFGGALCVESVDKEMRVLVGRIVSWMTTYLTDHLDPWIQENGGWVR
;
A
#
# COMPACT_ATOMS: atom_id res chain seq x y z
N MET A 1 10.18 -8.84 16.98
CA MET A 1 10.65 -7.53 16.47
C MET A 1 9.66 -6.91 15.49
N SER A 2 9.16 -7.65 14.48
CA SER A 2 8.16 -7.16 13.51
C SER A 2 6.92 -6.46 14.12
N SER A 3 6.36 -6.97 15.23
CA SER A 3 5.20 -6.35 15.89
C SER A 3 5.44 -4.92 16.36
N ARG A 4 6.63 -4.61 16.89
CA ARG A 4 6.98 -3.26 17.37
C ARG A 4 7.16 -2.28 16.22
N ASN A 5 7.81 -2.72 15.13
CA ASN A 5 7.98 -1.90 13.94
C ASN A 5 6.63 -1.60 13.28
N ARG A 6 5.71 -2.58 13.27
CA ARG A 6 4.34 -2.37 12.79
C ARG A 6 3.59 -1.35 13.64
N GLU A 7 3.68 -1.46 14.97
CA GLU A 7 3.05 -0.51 15.90
C GLU A 7 3.56 0.92 15.67
N LEU A 8 4.89 1.10 15.54
CA LEU A 8 5.49 2.41 15.24
C LEU A 8 4.97 3.02 13.93
N VAL A 9 4.85 2.20 12.87
CA VAL A 9 4.31 2.65 11.59
C VAL A 9 2.83 3.06 11.73
N ILE A 10 2.03 2.25 12.42
CA ILE A 10 0.61 2.54 12.63
C ILE A 10 0.42 3.80 13.48
N ASP A 11 1.16 3.96 14.55
CA ASP A 11 1.10 5.14 15.42
C ASP A 11 1.43 6.41 14.61
N PHE A 12 2.50 6.36 13.83
CA PHE A 12 2.91 7.47 12.99
C PHE A 12 1.86 7.81 11.92
N VAL A 13 1.33 6.81 11.22
CA VAL A 13 0.33 7.02 10.17
C VAL A 13 -0.99 7.50 10.76
N SER A 14 -1.43 6.92 11.89
CA SER A 14 -2.62 7.37 12.63
C SER A 14 -2.48 8.83 13.06
N TYR A 15 -1.31 9.23 13.57
CA TYR A 15 -1.00 10.62 13.88
C TYR A 15 -1.10 11.50 12.62
N LYS A 16 -0.49 11.11 11.51
CA LYS A 16 -0.53 11.89 10.26
C LYS A 16 -1.94 12.04 9.69
N LEU A 17 -2.76 10.99 9.76
CA LEU A 17 -4.15 11.03 9.34
C LEU A 17 -4.98 11.94 10.25
N SER A 18 -4.77 11.89 11.56
CA SER A 18 -5.51 12.74 12.50
C SER A 18 -5.20 14.24 12.32
N GLN A 19 -3.98 14.60 11.91
CA GLN A 19 -3.65 15.99 11.51
C GLN A 19 -4.51 16.52 10.35
N LYS A 20 -5.10 15.63 9.55
CA LYS A 20 -5.97 15.94 8.43
C LYS A 20 -7.46 15.73 8.74
N GLY A 21 -7.78 15.31 9.97
CA GLY A 21 -9.14 15.01 10.40
C GLY A 21 -9.64 13.61 10.04
N TYR A 22 -8.75 12.70 9.61
CA TYR A 22 -9.08 11.30 9.33
C TYR A 22 -8.82 10.40 10.54
N SER A 23 -9.66 9.38 10.72
CA SER A 23 -9.49 8.36 11.76
C SER A 23 -9.00 7.04 11.16
N TRP A 24 -7.97 6.43 11.76
CA TRP A 24 -7.43 5.14 11.34
C TRP A 24 -8.45 4.00 11.45
N SER A 25 -9.23 3.95 12.53
CA SER A 25 -10.20 2.88 12.79
C SER A 25 -11.27 2.76 11.69
N GLN A 26 -11.64 3.87 11.06
CA GLN A 26 -12.61 3.91 9.96
C GLN A 26 -12.05 3.31 8.67
N LEU A 27 -10.73 3.27 8.51
CA LEU A 27 -10.06 2.74 7.32
C LEU A 27 -9.82 1.23 7.42
N GLU A 28 -9.70 0.68 8.65
CA GLU A 28 -9.56 -0.76 8.88
C GLU A 28 -10.84 -1.53 8.56
N GLU A 29 -12.01 -0.97 8.92
CA GLU A 29 -13.32 -1.59 8.65
C GLU A 29 -13.63 -1.75 7.15
N GLU A 30 -13.03 -0.91 6.29
CA GLU A 30 -13.21 -0.95 4.84
C GLU A 30 -12.34 -2.00 4.12
N ASP A 31 -11.16 -2.37 4.68
CA ASP A 31 -10.22 -3.31 4.05
C ASP A 31 -10.68 -4.78 4.24
N GLU A 32 -11.30 -5.10 5.38
CA GLU A 32 -11.85 -6.44 5.66
C GLU A 32 -13.12 -6.75 4.84
N ASN A 33 -13.92 -5.73 4.51
CA ASN A 33 -15.19 -5.92 3.80
C ASN A 33 -15.04 -6.01 2.27
N ARG A 34 -13.81 -5.94 1.74
CA ARG A 34 -13.50 -5.98 0.30
C ARG A 34 -12.60 -7.16 -0.07
N THR A 35 -12.92 -8.35 0.44
CA THR A 35 -12.50 -9.61 -0.18
C THR A 35 -13.30 -9.86 -1.45
N ASP A 36 -12.92 -9.20 -2.55
CA ASP A 36 -13.24 -9.69 -3.89
C ASP A 36 -12.36 -8.98 -4.91
N PHE A 37 -11.25 -9.60 -5.30
CA PHE A 37 -10.56 -9.44 -6.59
C PHE A 37 -9.36 -10.40 -6.62
N ALA A 38 -9.61 -11.69 -6.42
CA ALA A 38 -8.68 -12.77 -6.77
C ALA A 38 -9.35 -14.14 -6.60
N ALA A 39 -10.21 -14.53 -7.56
CA ALA A 39 -10.42 -15.91 -8.05
C ALA A 39 -11.82 -16.07 -8.69
N GLU A 40 -11.98 -15.60 -9.91
CA GLU A 40 -12.99 -16.17 -10.82
C GLU A 40 -12.29 -16.67 -12.08
N GLU A 41 -11.58 -17.78 -11.93
CA GLU A 41 -11.41 -18.74 -13.02
C GLU A 41 -11.64 -20.14 -12.45
N ALA A 42 -12.90 -20.44 -12.17
CA ALA A 42 -13.39 -21.80 -12.13
C ALA A 42 -14.92 -21.76 -12.30
N GLU A 43 -15.41 -21.78 -13.54
CA GLU A 43 -16.69 -22.44 -13.77
C GLU A 43 -16.66 -23.27 -15.05
N MET A 44 -16.93 -24.54 -14.83
CA MET A 44 -17.06 -25.63 -15.78
C MET A 44 -18.55 -25.86 -15.94
N ASP A 45 -19.12 -25.68 -17.13
CA ASP A 45 -20.40 -26.31 -17.47
C ASP A 45 -20.48 -26.62 -18.96
N GLY A 46 -21.06 -27.78 -19.28
CA GLY A 46 -21.08 -28.36 -20.61
C GLY A 46 -22.43 -28.26 -21.33
N VAL A 47 -22.35 -28.43 -22.65
CA VAL A 47 -23.36 -29.01 -23.56
C VAL A 47 -24.46 -28.07 -24.15
N LEU A 48 -24.19 -27.70 -25.41
CA LEU A 48 -25.05 -27.67 -26.62
C LEU A 48 -26.23 -26.69 -26.74
N ASN A 49 -26.12 -25.74 -27.69
CA ASN A 49 -26.86 -25.68 -28.98
C ASN A 49 -27.03 -24.23 -29.49
N GLY A 50 -26.63 -23.95 -30.73
CA GLY A 50 -27.18 -22.85 -31.55
C GLY A 50 -26.39 -21.52 -31.66
N SER A 51 -25.65 -21.38 -32.77
CA SER A 51 -25.35 -20.15 -33.55
C SER A 51 -24.72 -18.90 -32.88
N PRO A 52 -23.51 -18.44 -33.32
CA PRO A 52 -22.82 -17.30 -32.73
C PRO A 52 -23.22 -15.97 -33.41
N SER A 53 -23.86 -15.07 -32.66
CA SER A 53 -23.88 -13.63 -33.01
C SER A 53 -23.10 -12.85 -31.95
N TRP A 54 -21.78 -12.99 -32.00
CA TRP A 54 -20.86 -12.26 -31.13
C TRP A 54 -20.64 -10.86 -31.67
N GLN A 55 -21.40 -9.87 -31.18
CA GLN A 55 -20.95 -8.48 -31.18
C GLN A 55 -21.40 -7.77 -29.89
N PRO A 56 -20.55 -7.69 -28.85
CA PRO A 56 -20.65 -6.59 -27.92
C PRO A 56 -20.17 -5.30 -28.62
N PRO A 57 -20.88 -4.16 -28.51
CA PRO A 57 -20.38 -2.92 -29.06
C PRO A 57 -19.06 -2.56 -28.39
N ALA A 58 -18.03 -2.42 -29.22
CA ALA A 58 -16.72 -1.90 -28.83
C ALA A 58 -16.89 -0.53 -28.17
N ARG A 59 -16.96 -0.51 -26.84
CA ARG A 59 -16.67 0.70 -26.09
C ARG A 59 -15.16 0.85 -26.05
N HIS A 60 -14.63 1.38 -27.15
CA HIS A 60 -13.43 2.20 -27.13
C HIS A 60 -13.72 3.44 -26.26
N GLY A 61 -13.82 3.24 -24.96
CA GLY A 61 -13.58 4.28 -23.97
C GLY A 61 -12.09 4.28 -23.75
N LEU A 62 -11.39 5.21 -24.39
CA LEU A 62 -10.07 5.65 -23.95
C LEU A 62 -10.23 6.30 -22.57
N THR A 63 -10.53 5.50 -21.56
CA THR A 63 -10.12 5.86 -20.22
C THR A 63 -8.64 5.52 -20.21
N SER A 64 -7.80 6.53 -20.41
CA SER A 64 -6.52 6.53 -19.71
C SER A 64 -6.79 6.69 -18.21
N GLN A 65 -7.66 5.83 -17.65
CA GLN A 65 -7.61 5.47 -16.26
C GLN A 65 -6.29 4.74 -16.14
N ARG A 66 -5.27 5.45 -15.66
CA ARG A 66 -4.26 4.79 -14.84
C ARG A 66 -5.03 4.16 -13.70
N HIS A 67 -5.53 2.94 -13.91
CA HIS A 67 -5.70 2.00 -12.84
C HIS A 67 -4.30 1.95 -12.21
N ILE A 68 -4.17 2.59 -11.06
CA ILE A 68 -3.04 2.34 -10.18
C ILE A 68 -3.22 0.87 -9.79
N THR A 69 -2.67 -0.03 -10.62
CA THR A 69 -2.65 -1.44 -10.30
C THR A 69 -1.80 -1.58 -9.05
N LEU A 70 -2.27 -2.32 -8.06
CA LEU A 70 -1.57 -2.46 -6.77
C LEU A 70 -0.09 -2.85 -6.94
N GLY A 71 0.22 -3.65 -7.97
CA GLY A 71 1.60 -4.01 -8.32
C GLY A 71 2.48 -2.83 -8.73
N THR A 72 1.94 -1.83 -9.45
CA THR A 72 2.72 -0.63 -9.83
C THR A 72 2.94 0.32 -8.65
N ALA A 73 2.00 0.37 -7.71
CA ALA A 73 2.13 1.16 -6.49
C ALA A 73 3.27 0.63 -5.59
N TYR A 74 3.37 -0.69 -5.40
CA TYR A 74 4.48 -1.29 -4.66
C TYR A 74 5.83 -1.00 -5.32
N GLN A 75 5.95 -1.25 -6.63
CA GLN A 75 7.20 -1.00 -7.37
C GLN A 75 7.63 0.46 -7.27
N SER A 76 6.69 1.39 -7.38
CA SER A 76 6.96 2.83 -7.27
C SER A 76 7.42 3.20 -5.86
N PHE A 77 6.78 2.65 -4.83
CA PHE A 77 7.21 2.83 -3.45
C PHE A 77 8.64 2.33 -3.26
N GLU A 78 8.91 1.07 -3.61
CA GLU A 78 10.20 0.40 -3.46
C GLU A 78 11.34 1.17 -4.16
N GLN A 79 11.10 1.65 -5.38
CA GLN A 79 12.07 2.48 -6.10
C GLN A 79 12.44 3.76 -5.34
N VAL A 80 11.44 4.47 -4.80
CA VAL A 80 11.68 5.73 -4.07
C VAL A 80 12.46 5.47 -2.78
N VAL A 81 12.10 4.42 -2.02
CA VAL A 81 12.82 4.11 -0.78
C VAL A 81 14.23 3.61 -1.03
N ASN A 82 14.43 2.79 -2.06
CA ASN A 82 15.77 2.32 -2.42
C ASN A 82 16.69 3.47 -2.84
N GLU A 83 16.16 4.46 -3.55
CA GLU A 83 16.95 5.67 -3.85
C GLU A 83 17.21 6.50 -2.59
N LEU A 84 16.22 6.63 -1.69
CA LEU A 84 16.38 7.34 -0.42
C LEU A 84 17.55 6.78 0.42
N PHE A 85 17.75 5.47 0.40
CA PHE A 85 18.77 4.77 1.20
C PHE A 85 20.00 4.31 0.38
N ARG A 86 20.12 4.74 -0.88
CA ARG A 86 21.19 4.31 -1.79
C ARG A 86 22.60 4.50 -1.23
N ASP A 87 22.86 5.65 -0.59
CA ASP A 87 24.18 5.94 0.01
C ASP A 87 24.29 5.53 1.49
N GLY A 88 23.38 4.67 1.96
CA GLY A 88 23.34 4.18 3.34
C GLY A 88 22.23 4.80 4.20
N VAL A 89 22.13 4.28 5.41
CA VAL A 89 21.08 4.61 6.38
C VAL A 89 21.58 5.64 7.39
N ASN A 90 20.73 6.61 7.71
CA ASN A 90 20.92 7.52 8.84
C ASN A 90 19.56 7.94 9.40
N TRP A 91 19.55 8.47 10.63
CA TRP A 91 18.32 8.87 11.32
C TRP A 91 17.49 9.89 10.53
N GLY A 92 18.12 10.84 9.84
CA GLY A 92 17.41 11.80 8.99
C GLY A 92 16.66 11.14 7.83
N ARG A 93 17.28 10.16 7.17
CA ARG A 93 16.65 9.36 6.10
C ARG A 93 15.54 8.46 6.62
N ILE A 94 15.69 7.89 7.82
CA ILE A 94 14.61 7.13 8.47
C ILE A 94 13.40 8.04 8.74
N VAL A 95 13.60 9.25 9.27
CA VAL A 95 12.51 10.22 9.46
C VAL A 95 11.87 10.63 8.13
N ALA A 96 12.67 10.80 7.07
CA ALA A 96 12.18 11.08 5.72
C ALA A 96 11.33 9.92 5.16
N PHE A 97 11.73 8.68 5.40
CA PHE A 97 10.97 7.48 5.03
C PHE A 97 9.59 7.46 5.69
N PHE A 98 9.51 7.70 7.00
CA PHE A 98 8.23 7.81 7.70
C PHE A 98 7.38 8.95 7.11
N SER A 99 7.99 10.12 6.90
CA SER A 99 7.28 11.29 6.34
C SER A 99 6.73 11.03 4.94
N PHE A 100 7.50 10.36 4.08
CA PHE A 100 7.08 9.95 2.75
C PHE A 100 5.90 8.98 2.80
N GLY A 101 6.00 7.90 3.58
CA GLY A 101 4.91 6.93 3.71
C GLY A 101 3.63 7.53 4.30
N GLY A 102 3.76 8.40 5.31
CA GLY A 102 2.63 9.12 5.87
C GLY A 102 1.95 10.07 4.87
N ALA A 103 2.73 10.74 4.01
CA ALA A 103 2.18 11.56 2.93
C ALA A 103 1.40 10.72 1.91
N LEU A 104 1.92 9.54 1.53
CA LEU A 104 1.23 8.61 0.64
C LEU A 104 -0.10 8.10 1.25
N CYS A 105 -0.13 7.83 2.55
CA CYS A 105 -1.35 7.43 3.24
C CYS A 105 -2.41 8.55 3.19
N VAL A 106 -2.04 9.78 3.53
CA VAL A 106 -2.94 10.95 3.45
C VAL A 106 -3.45 11.15 2.03
N GLU A 107 -2.56 11.12 1.04
CA GLU A 107 -2.93 11.29 -0.37
C GLU A 107 -3.86 10.17 -0.87
N SER A 108 -3.67 8.94 -0.37
CA SER A 108 -4.55 7.81 -0.69
C SER A 108 -5.96 8.02 -0.14
N VAL A 109 -6.11 8.56 1.08
CA VAL A 109 -7.42 8.89 1.63
C VAL A 109 -8.08 10.06 0.88
N ASP A 110 -7.31 11.11 0.57
CA ASP A 110 -7.79 12.28 -0.18
C ASP A 110 -8.32 11.89 -1.58
N LYS A 111 -7.75 10.84 -2.18
CA LYS A 111 -8.13 10.32 -3.51
C LYS A 111 -9.15 9.17 -3.46
N GLU A 112 -9.78 8.91 -2.32
CA GLU A 112 -10.75 7.83 -2.13
C GLU A 112 -10.15 6.41 -2.40
N MET A 113 -8.83 6.27 -2.26
CA MET A 113 -8.09 5.01 -2.43
C MET A 113 -7.70 4.39 -1.08
N ARG A 114 -8.65 4.32 -0.15
CA ARG A 114 -8.41 3.96 1.26
C ARG A 114 -7.75 2.58 1.45
N VAL A 115 -8.06 1.62 0.59
CA VAL A 115 -7.41 0.30 0.51
C VAL A 115 -5.88 0.38 0.42
N LEU A 116 -5.33 1.44 -0.18
CA LEU A 116 -3.87 1.59 -0.29
C LEU A 116 -3.23 1.89 1.06
N VAL A 117 -3.94 2.49 2.00
CA VAL A 117 -3.39 2.88 3.30
C VAL A 117 -2.90 1.65 4.06
N GLY A 118 -3.71 0.58 4.14
CA GLY A 118 -3.32 -0.68 4.76
C GLY A 118 -2.12 -1.33 4.06
N ARG A 119 -2.06 -1.24 2.72
CA ARG A 119 -0.94 -1.75 1.93
C ARG A 119 0.35 -0.97 2.16
N ILE A 120 0.30 0.36 2.18
CA ILE A 120 1.45 1.23 2.45
C ILE A 120 2.00 0.95 3.84
N VAL A 121 1.14 0.82 4.86
CA VAL A 121 1.56 0.45 6.23
C VAL A 121 2.26 -0.90 6.26
N SER A 122 1.75 -1.89 5.52
CA SER A 122 2.39 -3.20 5.38
C SER A 122 3.78 -3.07 4.73
N TRP A 123 3.89 -2.37 3.59
CA TRP A 123 5.17 -2.16 2.89
C TRP A 123 6.19 -1.42 3.75
N MET A 124 5.75 -0.37 4.46
CA MET A 124 6.62 0.36 5.38
C MET A 124 7.13 -0.54 6.52
N THR A 125 6.24 -1.37 7.08
CA THR A 125 6.59 -2.30 8.15
C THR A 125 7.62 -3.34 7.68
N THR A 126 7.41 -3.91 6.49
CA THR A 126 8.35 -4.85 5.87
C THR A 126 9.71 -4.18 5.64
N TYR A 127 9.73 -3.01 4.99
CA TYR A 127 10.98 -2.32 4.69
C TYR A 127 11.74 -1.91 5.97
N LEU A 128 11.02 -1.40 6.96
CA LEU A 128 11.58 -1.06 8.27
C LEU A 128 12.19 -2.29 8.94
N THR A 129 11.51 -3.43 8.91
CA THR A 129 11.98 -4.67 9.54
C THR A 129 13.18 -5.28 8.81
N ASP A 130 13.14 -5.30 7.48
CA ASP A 130 14.10 -6.06 6.67
C ASP A 130 15.37 -5.27 6.35
N HIS A 131 15.26 -3.94 6.21
CA HIS A 131 16.38 -3.10 5.75
C HIS A 131 16.87 -2.08 6.77
N LEU A 132 16.00 -1.56 7.63
CA LEU A 132 16.35 -0.47 8.53
C LEU A 132 16.62 -0.94 9.97
N ASP A 133 15.90 -1.97 10.43
CA ASP A 133 16.02 -2.49 11.80
C ASP A 133 17.45 -2.90 12.16
N PRO A 134 18.22 -3.62 11.31
CA PRO A 134 19.60 -3.96 11.64
C PRO A 134 20.46 -2.73 11.94
N TRP A 135 20.37 -1.71 11.08
CA TRP A 135 21.11 -0.46 11.27
C TRP A 135 20.63 0.29 12.52
N ILE A 136 19.31 0.33 12.78
CA ILE A 136 18.74 0.96 13.97
C ILE A 136 19.30 0.33 15.24
N GLN A 137 19.34 -1.01 15.33
CA GLN A 137 19.88 -1.70 16.50
C GLN A 137 21.37 -1.42 16.69
N GLU A 138 22.15 -1.44 15.60
CA GLU A 138 23.58 -1.11 15.63
C GLU A 138 23.86 0.34 16.07
N ASN A 139 22.91 1.25 15.85
CA ASN A 139 23.04 2.67 16.15
C ASN A 139 22.31 3.11 17.43
N GLY A 140 22.06 2.16 18.35
CA GLY A 140 21.56 2.43 19.70
C GLY A 140 20.06 2.32 19.87
N GLY A 141 19.34 1.78 18.88
CA GLY A 141 17.91 1.53 18.94
C GLY A 141 17.04 2.78 18.98
N TRP A 142 15.75 2.57 19.22
CA TRP A 142 14.73 3.65 19.28
C TRP A 142 14.60 4.33 20.65
N VAL A 143 14.98 3.64 21.72
CA VAL A 143 14.84 4.12 23.11
C VAL A 143 16.21 4.02 23.75
N ARG A 144 16.74 5.18 24.17
CA ARG A 144 17.84 5.25 25.12
C ARG A 144 17.29 5.46 26.52
#